data_AF-A0A8S9G199-F1
#
_entry.id   AF-A0A8S9G199-F1
#
_cell.length_a   1.000
_cell.length_b   1.000
_cell.length_c   1.000
_cell.angle_alpha   90.00
_cell.angle_beta   90.00
_cell.angle_gamma   90.00
#
_symmetry.space_group_name_H-M   'P 1'
#
loop_
_entity.id
_entity.type
_entity.pdbx_description
1 polymer ?
#
loop_
_entity_poly.entity_id
_entity_poly.type
_entity_poly.pdbx_seq_one_letter_code
_entity_poly.pdbx_strand_id
1 'polypeptide(L)'
;MTLQLTNQPTNVGLVVLLSSHTPTSQIQPSPSLKQTLSSLFFSSAAKINGNIHRVPGLGEEEMDSVTGKTFERYALPSSSSLSKRSGKGTTILWFRNDLRVLDNDALYRAWSSSDTVLPVY
;
A
#
# COMPACT_ATOMS: atom_id res chain seq x y z
N MET A 1 -53.50 34.48 14.11
CA MET A 1 -54.78 33.83 14.47
C MET A 1 -54.69 32.40 13.97
N THR A 2 -54.78 31.30 14.72
CA THR A 2 -55.19 30.96 16.10
C THR A 2 -54.73 29.50 16.29
N LEU A 3 -53.88 29.17 17.28
CA LEU A 3 -54.09 28.21 18.41
C LEU A 3 -54.92 26.95 18.08
N GLN A 4 -54.70 25.72 18.56
CA GLN A 4 -53.72 24.99 19.39
C GLN A 4 -54.26 23.53 19.51
N LEU A 5 -53.39 22.55 19.82
CA LEU A 5 -53.49 21.48 20.86
C LEU A 5 -52.29 20.53 20.56
N THR A 6 -51.19 20.37 21.33
CA THR A 6 -50.96 20.11 22.78
C THR A 6 -51.72 18.87 23.28
N ASN A 7 -51.21 17.97 24.14
CA ASN A 7 -49.96 17.91 24.91
C ASN A 7 -49.80 16.50 25.55
N GLN A 8 -48.55 15.98 25.59
CA GLN A 8 -47.89 15.28 26.74
C GLN A 8 -48.34 13.87 27.20
N PRO A 9 -47.54 13.10 28.01
CA PRO A 9 -46.39 13.48 28.88
C PRO A 9 -45.07 12.69 28.68
N THR A 10 -43.87 13.29 28.76
CA THR A 10 -42.96 13.65 29.91
C THR A 10 -42.41 12.55 30.84
N ASN A 11 -41.15 12.17 30.57
CA ASN A 11 -39.93 12.31 31.41
C ASN A 11 -40.02 12.16 32.94
N VAL A 12 -39.19 11.27 33.51
CA VAL A 12 -38.41 11.50 34.75
C VAL A 12 -37.19 10.57 34.78
N GLY A 13 -36.01 11.14 35.00
CA GLY A 13 -34.77 10.41 35.25
C GLY A 13 -34.57 10.03 36.72
N LEU A 14 -33.65 9.09 36.97
CA LEU A 14 -33.05 8.87 38.29
C LEU A 14 -31.55 8.52 38.16
N VAL A 15 -30.78 9.06 39.10
CA VAL A 15 -29.31 9.13 39.17
C VAL A 15 -28.81 8.26 40.34
N VAL A 16 -27.78 7.44 40.06
CA VAL A 16 -26.65 6.95 40.91
C VAL A 16 -26.91 6.21 42.24
N LEU A 17 -26.28 5.02 42.42
CA LEU A 17 -25.35 4.71 43.53
C LEU A 17 -24.64 3.34 43.35
N LEU A 18 -23.40 3.29 43.84
CA LEU A 18 -22.38 2.25 43.71
C LEU A 18 -22.73 0.91 44.36
N SER A 19 -22.18 -0.20 43.84
CA SER A 19 -21.67 -1.27 44.71
C SER A 19 -20.56 -2.09 44.04
N SER A 20 -19.45 -2.17 44.77
CA SER A 20 -18.22 -2.89 44.49
C SER A 20 -18.36 -4.39 44.75
N HIS A 21 -17.91 -5.25 43.84
CA HIS A 21 -17.28 -6.53 44.20
C HIS A 21 -16.36 -7.02 43.09
N THR A 22 -15.08 -7.12 43.44
CA THR A 22 -14.05 -7.85 42.71
C THR A 22 -14.26 -9.36 42.85
N PRO A 23 -14.02 -10.11 41.77
CA PRO A 23 -13.26 -11.33 41.92
C PRO A 23 -12.06 -11.34 40.97
N THR A 24 -10.88 -11.37 41.58
CA THR A 24 -9.59 -11.67 40.97
C THR A 24 -9.66 -12.98 40.20
N SER A 25 -9.39 -12.94 38.89
CA SER A 25 -8.82 -14.06 38.15
C SER A 25 -7.79 -13.51 37.19
N GLN A 26 -6.54 -13.59 37.64
CA GLN A 26 -5.32 -13.38 36.86
C GLN A 26 -5.22 -14.46 35.78
N ILE A 27 -5.44 -14.08 34.53
CA ILE A 27 -4.99 -14.85 33.36
C ILE A 27 -4.13 -13.90 32.53
N GLN A 28 -2.83 -14.17 32.50
CA GLN A 28 -1.85 -13.43 31.71
C GLN A 28 -2.21 -13.47 30.21
N PRO A 29 -2.29 -12.33 29.51
CA PRO A 29 -2.19 -12.35 28.07
C PRO A 29 -0.73 -12.58 27.69
N SER A 30 -0.44 -13.77 27.19
CA SER A 30 0.79 -14.04 26.45
C SER A 30 0.98 -13.00 25.34
N PRO A 31 2.22 -12.53 25.07
CA PRO A 31 2.44 -11.60 23.98
C PRO A 31 2.20 -12.33 22.65
N SER A 32 1.01 -12.12 22.08
CA SER A 32 0.68 -12.57 20.74
C SER A 32 1.62 -11.87 19.75
N LEU A 33 2.49 -12.70 19.20
CA LEU A 33 3.45 -12.48 18.13
C LEU A 33 2.88 -11.60 16.99
N LYS A 34 3.06 -10.28 17.07
CA LYS A 34 2.92 -9.39 15.92
C LYS A 34 4.18 -9.49 15.06
N GLN A 35 4.32 -10.59 14.32
CA GLN A 35 5.37 -10.70 13.31
C GLN A 35 4.90 -10.00 12.04
N THR A 36 5.17 -8.70 12.00
CA THR A 36 5.24 -7.93 10.76
C THR A 36 6.36 -8.54 9.92
N LEU A 37 6.02 -9.17 8.79
CA LEU A 37 6.97 -9.68 7.80
C LEU A 37 7.57 -8.52 6.98
N SER A 38 8.32 -7.63 7.62
CA SER A 38 8.97 -6.48 6.96
C SER A 38 10.50 -6.59 6.88
N SER A 39 11.08 -7.79 7.00
CA SER A 39 12.55 -7.93 6.98
C SER A 39 13.04 -9.25 6.38
N LEU A 40 12.77 -9.46 5.10
CA LEU A 40 13.51 -10.41 4.27
C LEU A 40 14.02 -9.57 3.08
N PHE A 41 15.27 -9.17 2.92
CA PHE A 41 16.54 -9.84 3.25
C PHE A 41 17.66 -8.81 3.38
N PHE A 42 18.35 -8.75 4.53
CA PHE A 42 19.80 -8.52 4.64
C PHE A 42 20.22 -8.87 6.07
N SER A 43 20.22 -10.16 6.39
CA SER A 43 20.80 -10.66 7.64
C SER A 43 21.64 -11.89 7.35
N SER A 44 22.91 -11.65 7.05
CA SER A 44 23.98 -12.56 7.44
C SER A 44 25.12 -11.71 7.96
N ALA A 45 25.12 -11.47 9.27
CA ALA A 45 26.27 -10.94 9.98
C ALA A 45 27.28 -12.08 10.18
N ALA A 46 27.82 -12.61 9.07
CA ALA A 46 29.13 -13.22 9.10
C ALA A 46 30.13 -12.06 9.20
N LYS A 47 30.99 -12.07 10.22
CA LYS A 47 32.10 -11.11 10.32
C LYS A 47 33.11 -11.41 9.22
N ILE A 48 32.80 -10.99 8.01
CA ILE A 48 33.73 -10.94 6.89
C ILE A 48 34.68 -9.78 7.19
N ASN A 49 35.93 -10.08 7.51
CA ASN A 49 36.98 -9.08 7.71
C ASN A 49 37.45 -8.54 6.34
N GLY A 50 36.53 -7.99 5.55
CA GLY A 50 36.74 -7.50 4.20
C GLY A 50 35.82 -6.30 3.93
N ASN A 51 36.33 -5.33 3.18
CA ASN A 51 35.55 -4.17 2.77
C ASN A 51 34.36 -4.62 1.91
N ILE A 52 33.12 -4.39 2.37
CA ILE A 52 31.91 -4.78 1.63
C ILE A 52 31.61 -3.66 0.62
N HIS A 53 31.82 -3.94 -0.66
CA HIS A 53 31.51 -3.01 -1.74
C HIS A 53 30.09 -3.23 -2.24
N ARG A 54 29.19 -2.25 -2.00
CA ARG A 54 27.83 -2.25 -2.56
C ARG A 54 27.88 -1.95 -4.05
N VAL A 55 27.02 -2.61 -4.83
CA VAL A 55 26.83 -2.33 -6.26
C VAL A 55 25.33 -2.13 -6.53
N PRO A 56 24.91 -0.96 -7.05
CA PRO A 56 25.72 0.25 -7.24
C PRO A 56 26.22 0.80 -5.90
N GLY A 57 27.35 1.50 -5.91
CA GLY A 57 27.93 2.14 -4.72
C GLY A 57 27.25 3.46 -4.33
N LEU A 58 26.03 3.68 -4.82
CA LEU A 58 25.26 4.91 -4.62
C LEU A 58 24.46 4.86 -3.32
N GLY A 59 24.23 6.03 -2.73
CA GLY A 59 23.24 6.19 -1.66
C GLY A 59 21.80 6.03 -2.17
N GLU A 60 20.85 5.80 -1.26
CA GLU A 60 19.43 5.64 -1.61
C GLU A 60 18.87 6.91 -2.29
N GLU A 61 19.18 8.09 -1.76
CA GLU A 61 18.77 9.37 -2.35
C GLU A 61 19.32 9.57 -3.77
N GLU A 62 20.59 9.21 -3.99
CA GLU A 62 21.21 9.28 -5.32
C GLU A 62 20.55 8.30 -6.29
N MET A 63 20.26 7.07 -5.83
CA MET A 63 19.55 6.07 -6.63
C MET A 63 18.16 6.55 -7.03
N ASP A 64 17.40 7.15 -6.10
CA ASP A 64 16.06 7.67 -6.38
C ASP A 64 16.11 8.87 -7.34
N SER A 65 17.07 9.78 -7.16
CA SER A 65 17.29 10.91 -8.07
C SER A 65 17.63 10.45 -9.49
N VAL A 66 18.53 9.46 -9.63
CA VAL A 66 18.90 8.87 -10.92
C VAL A 66 17.71 8.16 -11.55
N THR A 67 16.95 7.40 -10.76
CA THR A 67 15.77 6.67 -11.22
C THR A 67 14.71 7.63 -11.76
N GLY A 68 14.36 8.68 -11.01
CA GLY A 68 13.39 9.69 -11.43
C GLY A 68 13.79 10.38 -12.74
N LYS A 69 15.02 10.89 -12.82
CA LYS A 69 15.56 11.53 -14.04
C LYS A 69 15.57 10.59 -15.24
N THR A 70 15.82 9.30 -15.01
CA THR A 70 15.83 8.29 -16.07
C THR A 70 14.42 8.05 -16.61
N PHE A 71 13.42 7.90 -15.73
CA PHE A 71 12.03 7.78 -16.16
C PHE A 71 11.53 9.01 -16.90
N GLU A 72 11.85 10.21 -16.43
CA GLU A 72 11.49 11.46 -17.12
C GLU A 72 12.12 11.55 -18.52
N ARG A 73 13.41 11.21 -18.64
CA ARG A 73 14.14 11.24 -19.92
C ARG A 73 13.53 10.33 -20.98
N TYR A 74 13.06 9.15 -20.57
CA TYR A 74 12.53 8.12 -21.47
C TYR A 74 10.99 8.03 -21.47
N ALA A 75 10.31 8.97 -20.81
CA ALA A 75 8.86 9.00 -20.79
C ALA A 75 8.29 9.21 -22.21
N LEU A 76 7.20 8.50 -22.51
CA LEU A 76 6.44 8.78 -23.73
C LEU A 76 5.80 10.17 -23.62
N PRO A 77 5.92 11.03 -24.63
CA PRO A 77 5.32 12.36 -24.59
C PRO A 77 3.81 12.24 -24.50
N SER A 78 3.21 12.97 -23.54
CA SER A 78 1.75 13.00 -23.30
C SER A 78 0.92 13.43 -24.51
N SER A 79 1.55 14.07 -25.50
CA SER A 79 0.94 14.53 -26.76
C SER A 79 0.84 13.46 -27.84
N SER A 80 1.48 12.29 -27.67
CA SER A 80 1.20 11.16 -28.56
C SER A 80 -0.22 10.70 -28.27
N SER A 81 -1.11 10.80 -29.25
CA SER A 81 -2.54 10.51 -29.09
C SER A 81 -2.71 9.16 -28.41
N LEU A 82 -3.00 9.23 -27.10
CA LEU A 82 -3.18 8.10 -26.23
C LEU A 82 -4.24 7.24 -26.91
N SER A 83 -3.80 6.12 -27.48
CA SER A 83 -4.68 5.22 -28.22
C SER A 83 -5.96 5.04 -27.43
N LYS A 84 -7.12 5.17 -28.06
CA LYS A 84 -8.42 5.06 -27.36
C LYS A 84 -8.50 3.66 -26.75
N ARG A 85 -8.19 3.56 -25.46
CA ARG A 85 -8.04 2.28 -24.71
C ARG A 85 -9.38 1.78 -24.15
N SER A 86 -10.38 2.65 -24.12
CA SER A 86 -11.74 2.31 -23.68
C SER A 86 -12.32 1.15 -24.48
N GLY A 87 -12.89 0.17 -23.78
CA GLY A 87 -13.59 -0.99 -24.37
C GLY A 87 -12.69 -2.18 -24.74
N LYS A 88 -11.39 -2.13 -24.44
CA LYS A 88 -10.45 -3.23 -24.75
C LYS A 88 -10.32 -4.30 -23.66
N GLY A 89 -11.00 -4.13 -22.51
CA GLY A 89 -11.00 -5.09 -21.41
C GLY A 89 -9.69 -5.11 -20.60
N THR A 90 -9.54 -6.17 -19.79
CA THR A 90 -8.38 -6.37 -18.91
C THR A 90 -7.40 -7.35 -19.54
N THR A 91 -6.11 -7.01 -19.51
CA THR A 91 -5.02 -7.93 -19.87
C THR A 91 -4.17 -8.29 -18.66
N ILE A 92 -3.58 -9.48 -18.66
CA ILE A 92 -2.61 -9.90 -17.64
C ILE A 92 -1.21 -9.70 -18.22
N LEU A 93 -0.37 -8.96 -17.51
CA LEU A 93 1.04 -8.82 -17.81
C LEU A 93 1.83 -9.73 -16.87
N TRP A 94 2.30 -10.85 -17.39
CA TRP A 94 3.08 -11.82 -16.61
C TRP A 94 4.57 -11.51 -16.71
N PHE A 95 5.10 -10.89 -15.67
CA PHE A 95 6.52 -10.67 -15.46
C PHE A 95 7.22 -12.00 -15.18
N ARG A 96 8.38 -12.16 -15.79
CA ARG A 96 9.32 -13.26 -15.50
C ARG A 96 10.68 -12.64 -15.22
N ASN A 97 11.67 -12.86 -16.08
CA ASN A 97 12.99 -12.27 -15.93
C ASN A 97 13.09 -10.84 -16.51
N ASP A 98 11.96 -10.17 -16.76
CA ASP A 98 11.83 -8.84 -17.35
C ASP A 98 11.27 -7.82 -16.36
N LEU A 99 11.82 -7.82 -15.14
CA LEU A 99 11.45 -6.97 -14.00
C LEU A 99 11.77 -5.48 -14.20
N ARG A 100 11.26 -4.88 -15.27
CA ARG A 100 11.51 -3.50 -15.67
C ARG A 100 10.29 -2.88 -16.33
N VAL A 101 10.17 -1.57 -16.15
CA VAL A 101 9.16 -0.74 -16.81
C VAL A 101 9.73 -0.12 -18.09
N LEU A 102 10.97 0.38 -18.03
CA LEU A 102 11.67 0.94 -19.19
C LEU A 102 11.93 -0.14 -20.23
N ASP A 103 11.76 0.23 -21.50
CA ASP A 103 12.05 -0.64 -22.66
C ASP A 103 11.48 -2.06 -22.50
N ASN A 104 10.20 -2.11 -22.12
CA ASN A 104 9.44 -3.34 -21.96
C ASN A 104 8.31 -3.40 -23.01
N ASP A 105 8.58 -4.12 -24.10
CA ASP A 105 7.63 -4.31 -25.19
C ASP A 105 6.37 -5.07 -24.75
N ALA A 106 6.50 -6.03 -23.83
CA ALA A 106 5.34 -6.78 -23.33
C ALA A 106 4.39 -5.84 -22.56
N LEU A 107 4.94 -4.97 -21.72
CA LEU A 107 4.21 -3.91 -21.03
C LEU A 107 3.57 -2.93 -22.01
N TYR A 108 4.33 -2.43 -22.99
CA TYR A 108 3.83 -1.48 -23.97
C TYR A 108 2.66 -2.06 -24.80
N ARG A 109 2.81 -3.30 -25.28
CA ARG A 109 1.77 -3.99 -26.03
C ARG A 109 0.53 -4.23 -25.17
N ALA A 110 0.70 -4.75 -23.96
CA ALA A 110 -0.39 -4.96 -23.01
C ALA A 110 -1.17 -3.66 -22.75
N TRP A 111 -0.45 -2.57 -22.45
CA TRP A 111 -1.05 -1.26 -22.23
C TRP A 111 -1.78 -0.73 -23.48
N SER A 112 -1.14 -0.75 -24.65
CA SER A 112 -1.74 -0.23 -25.89
C SER A 112 -2.98 -1.02 -26.35
N SER A 113 -3.06 -2.32 -26.02
CA SER A 113 -4.14 -3.21 -26.43
C SER A 113 -5.21 -3.44 -25.38
N SER A 114 -5.13 -2.86 -24.18
CA SER A 114 -6.10 -3.04 -23.10
C SER A 114 -6.55 -1.73 -22.46
N ASP A 115 -7.68 -1.77 -21.77
CA ASP A 115 -8.14 -0.67 -20.92
C ASP A 115 -7.45 -0.75 -19.55
N THR A 116 -7.43 -1.97 -18.99
CA THR A 116 -6.82 -2.28 -17.69
C THR A 116 -5.70 -3.30 -17.85
N VAL A 117 -4.62 -3.16 -17.07
CA VAL A 117 -3.50 -4.12 -17.01
C VAL A 117 -3.42 -4.68 -15.59
N LEU A 118 -3.32 -6.00 -15.45
CA LEU A 118 -3.07 -6.71 -14.20
C LEU A 118 -1.64 -7.29 -14.22
N PRO A 119 -0.67 -6.67 -13.55
CA PRO A 119 0.67 -7.22 -13.36
C PRO A 119 0.63 -8.49 -12.49
N VAL A 120 1.30 -9.54 -12.95
CA VAL A 120 1.51 -10.80 -12.21
C VAL A 120 2.98 -11.18 -12.36
N TYR A 121 3.57 -11.81 -11.34
CA TYR A 121 4.92 -12.37 -11.38
C TYR A 121 4.84 -13.85 -10.99
#